data_AF-K9SA91-F1
#
_entry.id   AF-K9SA91-F1
#
_cell.length_a   1.000
_cell.length_b   1.000
_cell.length_c   1.000
_cell.angle_alpha   90.00
_cell.angle_beta   90.00
_cell.angle_gamma   90.00
#
_symmetry.space_group_name_H-M   'P 1'
#
loop_
_entity.id
_entity.type
_entity.pdbx_description
1 polymer ?
#
loop_
_entity_poly.entity_id
_entity_poly.type
_entity_poly.pdbx_seq_one_letter_code
_entity_poly.pdbx_strand_id
1 'polypeptide(L)'
;MPEKEKKRSSILLTLSAAVLLIGGGAVAYWLMQRRPVTTDLPPGSAVIPEEAIATISLSTDAAQWDRLRAFGTPKSQKAFDTQLTQWRDRLFSANGYNFQRDIRPWVGREITVAVLASAPPGEAKAQTGSSATPPAPIDPQSLLWVMPIANPERLQPLLNKPPKGEAWSEETYKEIPIKTTPAGTATPYAMAKLGEEYLVVSTSVEGVQQAIDTFKGDRSLVTTPGFVDALANLQTPPPIFRVYLNVPALATNTAATLAQPFPPQAISLLRQNQGMVAHAVLQEEGVLFQGVSWLRPDSDRKHAIANDAGELPSRLPANTLMMLSDGNFQRLWESYEPAAEANPNAPFSPSWLKEALQSTVGLDWEKDFLSWMEGEASLALVPTTSSAPPNLPVGLMFLVEASDRSAAEETMAKLDSTMAEKYRLKVNEARVNGQPVVNWTSEYGAITVTHGWLSGNVGFFTLGVGDTIAQTINPEPAAPLSENSLFQRSLPSNQLQQPFNGRFFIDVDRTLEALKPWVQLPESQRTFIEAMRTIGITAAIRDGRNTRFDILLRLKKVGEVRPLPSPTSSRLLPDSTGDTAAQRGPEEASGAVKSST
;
A
#
# COMPACT_ATOMS: atom_id res chain seq x y z
N MET A 1 40.04 79.67 -3.51
CA MET A 1 39.93 78.64 -2.46
C MET A 1 38.47 78.23 -2.33
N PRO A 2 38.18 76.97 -1.97
CA PRO A 2 37.61 75.87 -2.77
C PRO A 2 36.07 76.01 -2.98
N GLU A 3 35.28 75.15 -3.64
CA GLU A 3 35.34 73.71 -3.89
C GLU A 3 34.36 73.33 -5.04
N LYS A 4 34.62 72.18 -5.67
CA LYS A 4 33.84 71.59 -6.77
C LYS A 4 32.50 71.03 -6.29
N GLU A 5 31.40 71.35 -6.98
CA GLU A 5 30.22 70.46 -7.02
C GLU A 5 30.00 69.87 -8.41
N LYS A 6 29.83 68.55 -8.44
CA LYS A 6 29.72 67.69 -9.61
C LYS A 6 28.29 67.13 -9.61
N LYS A 7 27.38 67.70 -10.42
CA LYS A 7 26.00 67.18 -10.55
C LYS A 7 25.95 66.11 -11.66
N ARG A 8 25.76 64.85 -11.26
CA ARG A 8 25.56 63.70 -12.16
C ARG A 8 24.06 63.44 -12.38
N SER A 9 23.67 63.52 -13.67
CA SER A 9 22.77 62.66 -14.46
C SER A 9 21.46 62.11 -13.86
N SER A 10 20.34 62.53 -14.46
CA SER A 10 18.96 62.05 -14.25
C SER A 10 18.53 60.96 -15.26
N ILE A 11 19.27 59.86 -15.38
CA ILE A 11 18.96 58.77 -16.34
C ILE A 11 18.55 57.45 -15.63
N LEU A 12 18.55 57.40 -14.30
CA LEU A 12 18.28 56.16 -13.55
C LEU A 12 16.80 55.88 -13.24
N LEU A 13 15.86 56.76 -13.60
CA LEU A 13 14.45 56.63 -13.20
C LEU A 13 13.49 56.16 -14.31
N THR A 14 13.96 55.96 -15.54
CA THR A 14 13.13 55.45 -16.65
C THR A 14 13.47 54.01 -17.07
N LEU A 15 14.61 53.45 -16.64
CA LEU A 15 14.99 52.06 -16.92
C LEU A 15 14.47 51.04 -15.89
N SER A 16 14.05 51.48 -14.70
CA SER A 16 13.52 50.61 -13.65
C SER A 16 12.04 50.24 -13.83
N ALA A 17 11.25 51.02 -14.58
CA ALA A 17 9.83 50.74 -14.83
C ALA A 17 9.60 49.70 -15.94
N ALA A 18 10.47 49.62 -16.95
CA ALA A 18 10.32 48.68 -18.06
C ALA A 18 10.73 47.23 -17.71
N VAL A 19 11.69 47.05 -16.79
CA VAL A 19 12.12 45.72 -16.34
C VAL A 19 11.10 45.09 -15.38
N LEU A 20 10.37 45.90 -14.59
CA LEU A 20 9.29 45.41 -13.73
C LEU A 20 8.04 44.97 -14.51
N LEU A 21 7.74 45.60 -15.66
CA LEU A 21 6.60 45.19 -16.49
C LEU A 21 6.89 43.94 -17.34
N ILE A 22 8.14 43.73 -17.78
CA ILE A 22 8.53 42.52 -18.53
C ILE A 22 8.71 41.33 -17.56
N GLY A 23 9.23 41.56 -16.35
CA GLY A 23 9.32 40.53 -15.30
C GLY A 23 7.95 40.15 -14.71
N GLY A 24 7.07 41.12 -14.46
CA GLY A 24 5.72 40.88 -13.95
C GLY A 24 4.80 40.20 -14.98
N GLY A 25 4.93 40.56 -16.26
CA GLY A 25 4.17 39.95 -17.35
C GLY A 25 4.51 38.48 -17.59
N ALA A 26 5.79 38.09 -17.50
CA ALA A 26 6.21 36.70 -17.65
C ALA A 26 5.73 35.81 -16.50
N VAL A 27 5.78 36.32 -15.25
CA VAL A 27 5.26 35.59 -14.08
C VAL A 27 3.74 35.49 -14.12
N ALA A 28 3.02 36.57 -14.47
CA ALA A 28 1.57 36.56 -14.60
C ALA A 28 1.09 35.66 -15.76
N TYR A 29 1.79 35.66 -16.90
CA TYR A 29 1.51 34.79 -18.05
C TYR A 29 1.81 33.32 -17.72
N TRP A 30 2.88 33.04 -16.96
CA TRP A 30 3.19 31.70 -16.45
C TRP A 30 2.15 31.20 -15.42
N LEU A 31 1.65 32.09 -14.55
CA LEU A 31 0.57 31.78 -13.62
C LEU A 31 -0.79 31.58 -14.32
N MET A 32 -1.07 32.31 -15.42
CA MET A 32 -2.30 32.16 -16.21
C MET A 32 -2.29 30.94 -17.14
N GLN A 33 -1.12 30.45 -17.56
CA GLN A 33 -0.99 29.20 -18.33
C GLN A 33 -1.13 27.95 -17.46
N ARG A 34 -1.02 28.06 -16.14
CA ARG A 34 -1.59 27.05 -15.23
C ARG A 34 -3.11 27.17 -15.35
N ARG A 35 -3.70 26.40 -16.26
CA ARG A 35 -5.11 26.05 -16.16
C ARG A 35 -5.34 25.68 -14.69
N PRO A 36 -6.35 26.22 -13.99
CA PRO A 36 -6.70 25.70 -12.69
C PRO A 36 -7.08 24.26 -12.96
N VAL A 37 -6.16 23.33 -12.73
CA VAL A 37 -6.51 21.94 -12.53
C VAL A 37 -7.42 22.05 -11.32
N THR A 38 -8.72 21.93 -11.54
CA THR A 38 -9.66 21.65 -10.47
C THR A 38 -9.25 20.29 -9.98
N THR A 39 -8.24 20.25 -9.10
CA THR A 39 -7.70 19.02 -8.55
C THR A 39 -8.88 18.35 -7.85
N ASP A 40 -9.22 17.15 -8.32
CA ASP A 40 -10.33 16.37 -7.79
C ASP A 40 -9.92 15.83 -6.41
N LEU A 41 -10.09 16.69 -5.40
CA LEU A 41 -9.76 16.39 -4.01
C LEU A 41 -10.82 15.48 -3.40
N PRO A 42 -10.43 14.57 -2.50
CA PRO A 42 -11.37 13.82 -1.69
C PRO A 42 -12.39 14.76 -1.03
N PRO A 43 -13.69 14.42 -1.04
CA PRO A 43 -14.68 15.28 -0.41
C PRO A 43 -14.37 15.47 1.07
N GLY A 44 -14.57 16.69 1.56
CA GLY A 44 -14.28 17.02 2.94
C GLY A 44 -12.82 17.33 3.25
N SER A 45 -11.90 17.32 2.26
CA SER A 45 -10.48 17.66 2.51
C SER A 45 -10.28 19.03 3.19
N ALA A 46 -11.23 19.96 3.02
CA ALA A 46 -11.20 21.29 3.66
C ALA A 46 -11.74 21.32 5.10
N VAL A 47 -12.43 20.27 5.55
CA VAL A 47 -13.05 20.16 6.89
C VAL A 47 -12.49 18.98 7.70
N ILE A 48 -11.44 18.34 7.20
CA ILE A 48 -10.67 17.32 7.93
C ILE A 48 -9.38 17.99 8.42
N PRO A 49 -9.04 17.90 9.72
CA PRO A 49 -7.81 18.47 10.28
C PRO A 49 -6.53 18.04 9.55
N GLU A 50 -5.55 18.95 9.47
CA GLU A 50 -4.23 18.69 8.87
C GLU A 50 -3.52 17.48 9.54
N GLU A 51 -3.71 17.34 10.85
CA GLU A 51 -3.13 16.29 11.70
C GLU A 51 -3.86 14.94 11.62
N ALA A 52 -4.89 14.79 10.78
CA ALA A 52 -5.54 13.49 10.58
C ALA A 52 -4.49 12.45 10.13
N ILE A 53 -4.51 11.29 10.79
CA ILE A 53 -3.54 10.20 10.60
C ILE A 53 -3.71 9.58 9.22
N ALA A 54 -4.96 9.35 8.82
CA ALA A 54 -5.29 8.77 7.54
C ALA A 54 -6.70 9.17 7.11
N THR A 55 -6.96 9.13 5.80
CA THR A 55 -8.33 9.18 5.26
C THR A 55 -8.58 8.07 4.27
N ILE A 56 -9.81 7.58 4.23
CA ILE A 56 -10.30 6.64 3.22
C ILE A 56 -11.57 7.22 2.62
N SER A 57 -11.57 7.50 1.31
CA SER A 57 -12.76 7.92 0.57
C SER A 57 -13.32 6.76 -0.23
N LEU A 58 -14.64 6.61 -0.19
CA LEU A 58 -15.39 5.47 -0.70
C LEU A 58 -16.46 5.96 -1.66
N SER A 59 -16.53 5.38 -2.85
CA SER A 59 -17.61 5.68 -3.79
C SER A 59 -18.98 5.26 -3.25
N THR A 60 -19.99 6.08 -3.49
CA THR A 60 -21.41 5.78 -3.22
C THR A 60 -22.14 5.24 -4.44
N ASP A 61 -21.44 5.12 -5.58
CA ASP A 61 -22.00 4.63 -6.84
C ASP A 61 -22.16 3.10 -6.82
N ALA A 62 -23.41 2.65 -6.73
CA ALA A 62 -23.77 1.24 -6.76
C ALA A 62 -23.22 0.51 -8.01
N ALA A 63 -23.14 1.18 -9.16
CA ALA A 63 -22.63 0.57 -10.38
C ALA A 63 -21.14 0.23 -10.28
N GLN A 64 -20.35 1.03 -9.56
CA GLN A 64 -18.94 0.71 -9.30
C GLN A 64 -18.82 -0.50 -8.37
N TRP A 65 -19.61 -0.56 -7.31
CA TRP A 65 -19.65 -1.73 -6.42
C TRP A 65 -20.11 -3.00 -7.14
N ASP A 66 -21.10 -2.91 -8.02
CA ASP A 66 -21.56 -4.06 -8.83
C ASP A 66 -20.46 -4.57 -9.77
N ARG A 67 -19.71 -3.67 -10.41
CA ARG A 67 -18.54 -4.03 -11.22
C ARG A 67 -17.45 -4.70 -10.38
N LEU A 68 -17.17 -4.17 -9.18
CA LEU A 68 -16.21 -4.80 -8.26
C LEU A 68 -16.65 -6.21 -7.84
N ARG A 69 -17.95 -6.41 -7.58
CA ARG A 69 -18.55 -7.71 -7.24
C ARG A 69 -18.57 -8.71 -8.41
N ALA A 70 -18.39 -8.25 -9.64
CA ALA A 70 -18.27 -9.13 -10.81
C ALA A 70 -16.89 -9.80 -10.90
N PHE A 71 -15.90 -9.35 -10.13
CA PHE A 71 -14.58 -9.95 -10.11
C PHE A 71 -14.45 -11.14 -9.17
N GLY A 72 -13.49 -12.00 -9.51
CA GLY A 72 -13.05 -13.16 -8.76
C GLY A 72 -13.64 -14.48 -9.21
N THR A 73 -13.68 -15.43 -8.27
CA THR A 73 -14.36 -16.73 -8.37
C THR A 73 -15.67 -16.72 -7.58
N PRO A 74 -16.60 -17.68 -7.81
CA PRO A 74 -17.82 -17.78 -7.01
C PRO A 74 -17.57 -17.84 -5.49
N LYS A 75 -16.47 -18.49 -5.07
CA LYS A 75 -16.08 -18.58 -3.66
C LYS A 75 -15.67 -17.22 -3.11
N SER A 76 -14.78 -16.52 -3.82
CA SER A 76 -14.31 -15.19 -3.41
C SER A 76 -15.40 -14.12 -3.45
N GLN A 77 -16.31 -14.20 -4.43
CA GLN A 77 -17.45 -13.29 -4.55
C GLN A 77 -18.38 -13.46 -3.34
N LYS A 78 -18.71 -14.70 -2.96
CA LYS A 78 -19.53 -14.97 -1.77
C LYS A 78 -18.86 -14.46 -0.48
N ALA A 79 -17.55 -14.66 -0.35
CA ALA A 79 -16.79 -14.15 0.79
C ALA A 79 -16.81 -12.62 0.84
N PHE A 80 -16.61 -11.96 -0.31
CA PHE A 80 -16.68 -10.51 -0.44
C PHE A 80 -18.08 -9.96 -0.14
N ASP A 81 -19.14 -10.56 -0.68
CA ASP A 81 -20.52 -10.18 -0.41
C ASP A 81 -20.88 -10.31 1.07
N THR A 82 -20.35 -11.35 1.74
CA THR A 82 -20.51 -11.52 3.19
C THR A 82 -19.85 -10.38 3.95
N GLN A 83 -18.61 -10.02 3.61
CA GLN A 83 -17.88 -8.91 4.22
C GLN A 83 -18.60 -7.57 4.00
N LEU A 84 -19.08 -7.32 2.78
CA LEU A 84 -19.80 -6.11 2.42
C LEU A 84 -21.13 -5.99 3.18
N THR A 85 -21.85 -7.11 3.34
CA THR A 85 -23.10 -7.19 4.12
C THR A 85 -22.83 -6.90 5.60
N GLN A 86 -21.78 -7.51 6.18
CA GLN A 86 -21.39 -7.26 7.57
C GLN A 86 -20.99 -5.79 7.81
N TRP A 87 -20.26 -5.19 6.88
CA TRP A 87 -19.86 -3.78 6.96
C TRP A 87 -21.08 -2.85 6.89
N ARG A 88 -21.99 -3.09 5.94
CA ARG A 88 -23.27 -2.37 5.85
C ARG A 88 -24.06 -2.48 7.15
N ASP A 89 -24.18 -3.69 7.69
CA ASP A 89 -25.01 -3.94 8.86
C ASP A 89 -24.40 -3.33 10.12
N ARG A 90 -23.06 -3.34 10.26
CA ARG A 90 -22.36 -2.71 11.38
C ARG A 90 -22.44 -1.18 11.34
N LEU A 91 -22.29 -0.57 10.17
CA LEU A 91 -22.28 0.89 10.06
C LEU A 91 -23.68 1.50 10.11
N PHE A 92 -24.65 0.90 9.41
CA PHE A 92 -25.97 1.51 9.22
C PHE A 92 -27.06 0.77 10.00
N SER A 93 -27.23 -0.53 9.75
CA SER A 93 -28.37 -1.31 10.28
C SER A 93 -28.36 -1.35 11.81
N ALA A 94 -27.18 -1.51 12.43
CA ALA A 94 -26.99 -1.50 13.88
C ALA A 94 -27.43 -0.19 14.55
N ASN A 95 -27.45 0.92 13.80
CA ASN A 95 -27.85 2.25 14.26
C ASN A 95 -29.27 2.64 13.82
N GLY A 96 -30.02 1.72 13.19
CA GLY A 96 -31.38 1.96 12.71
C GLY A 96 -31.47 2.66 11.34
N TYR A 97 -30.35 2.77 10.62
CA TYR A 97 -30.28 3.39 9.29
C TYR A 97 -30.19 2.34 8.19
N ASN A 98 -30.75 2.65 7.03
CA ASN A 98 -30.59 1.89 5.81
C ASN A 98 -29.88 2.74 4.76
N PHE A 99 -28.77 2.25 4.18
CA PHE A 99 -28.00 3.03 3.22
C PHE A 99 -28.84 3.48 2.01
N GLN A 100 -29.61 2.58 1.39
CA GLN A 100 -30.38 2.89 0.18
C GLN A 100 -31.51 3.91 0.42
N ARG A 101 -32.16 3.84 1.58
CA ARG A 101 -33.31 4.70 1.93
C ARG A 101 -32.90 5.98 2.63
N ASP A 102 -31.95 5.90 3.56
CA ASP A 102 -31.66 6.97 4.51
C ASP A 102 -30.40 7.78 4.15
N ILE A 103 -29.45 7.23 3.36
CA ILE A 103 -28.15 7.86 3.04
C ILE A 103 -28.01 8.20 1.56
N ARG A 104 -28.17 7.20 0.68
CA ARG A 104 -28.03 7.30 -0.78
C ARG A 104 -28.82 8.45 -1.42
N PRO A 105 -30.05 8.80 -0.99
CA PRO A 105 -30.85 9.79 -1.70
C PRO A 105 -30.28 11.22 -1.69
N TRP A 106 -29.41 11.55 -0.72
CA TRP A 106 -28.86 12.90 -0.54
C TRP A 106 -27.33 12.96 -0.58
N VAL A 107 -26.62 11.86 -0.32
CA VAL A 107 -25.16 11.87 -0.23
C VAL A 107 -24.50 12.06 -1.60
N GLY A 108 -23.36 12.74 -1.62
CA GLY A 108 -22.51 12.89 -2.80
C GLY A 108 -21.90 11.57 -3.28
N ARG A 109 -21.10 11.68 -4.34
CA ARG A 109 -20.50 10.54 -5.08
C ARG A 109 -19.47 9.74 -4.27
N GLU A 110 -18.89 10.36 -3.26
CA GLU A 110 -17.87 9.77 -2.39
C GLU A 110 -18.13 10.19 -0.93
N ILE A 111 -17.83 9.32 0.03
CA ILE A 111 -17.83 9.60 1.48
C ILE A 111 -16.41 9.42 1.98
N THR A 112 -15.90 10.34 2.80
CA THR A 112 -14.57 10.25 3.38
C THR A 112 -14.65 9.87 4.85
N VAL A 113 -13.82 8.93 5.28
CA VAL A 113 -13.60 8.58 6.69
C VAL A 113 -12.19 8.96 7.07
N ALA A 114 -12.04 9.80 8.09
CA ALA A 114 -10.75 10.21 8.63
C ALA A 114 -10.50 9.54 9.99
N VAL A 115 -9.26 9.12 10.19
CA VAL A 115 -8.74 8.71 11.50
C VAL A 115 -8.06 9.93 12.09
N LEU A 116 -8.64 10.48 13.16
CA LEU A 116 -8.14 11.69 13.80
C LEU A 116 -7.12 11.35 14.87
N ALA A 117 -6.12 12.22 15.02
CA ALA A 117 -5.22 12.18 16.16
C ALA A 117 -5.96 12.64 17.41
N SER A 118 -5.72 11.97 18.55
CA SER A 118 -6.19 12.47 19.84
C SER A 118 -5.45 13.78 20.14
N ALA A 119 -6.16 14.81 20.57
CA ALA A 119 -5.54 16.09 20.92
C ALA A 119 -4.46 15.87 22.00
N PRO A 120 -3.29 16.54 21.92
CA PRO A 120 -2.32 16.53 23.00
C PRO A 120 -2.98 17.04 24.29
N PRO A 121 -2.62 16.51 25.48
CA PRO A 121 -3.11 17.04 26.74
C PRO A 121 -2.49 18.41 26.99
N GLY A 122 -3.16 19.46 26.55
CA GLY A 122 -2.80 20.85 26.79
C GLY A 122 -3.93 21.75 26.33
N GLU A 123 -4.48 22.54 27.25
CA GLU A 123 -5.62 23.47 27.09
C GLU A 123 -7.03 22.96 27.42
N ALA A 124 -7.17 21.90 28.21
CA ALA A 124 -8.29 21.87 29.14
C ALA A 124 -8.05 22.99 30.17
N LYS A 125 -8.73 24.13 30.00
CA LYS A 125 -8.76 25.20 31.02
C LYS A 125 -9.01 24.55 32.38
N ALA A 126 -8.09 24.77 33.32
CA ALA A 126 -8.23 24.33 34.69
C ALA A 126 -9.56 24.85 35.26
N GLN A 127 -10.57 23.99 35.30
CA GLN A 127 -11.73 24.19 36.14
C GLN A 127 -11.27 23.90 37.57
N THR A 128 -10.93 24.95 38.28
CA THR A 128 -10.71 24.90 39.72
C THR A 128 -11.99 24.42 40.40
N GLY A 129 -11.93 23.21 40.96
CA GLY A 129 -12.89 22.71 41.93
C GLY A 129 -13.79 21.59 41.41
N SER A 130 -13.32 20.34 41.45
CA SER A 130 -13.95 19.28 42.24
C SER A 130 -13.20 17.95 42.01
N SER A 131 -12.92 17.28 43.13
CA SER A 131 -12.55 15.88 43.36
C SER A 131 -12.16 14.99 42.18
N ALA A 132 -10.91 14.52 42.24
CA ALA A 132 -10.27 13.55 41.36
C ALA A 132 -11.16 12.32 41.07
N THR A 133 -11.66 12.25 39.84
CA THR A 133 -11.95 11.00 39.16
C THR A 133 -10.75 10.70 38.27
N PRO A 134 -10.25 9.46 38.18
CA PRO A 134 -9.21 9.13 37.19
C PRO A 134 -9.70 9.54 35.80
N PRO A 135 -8.87 10.15 34.93
CA PRO A 135 -9.26 10.43 33.57
C PRO A 135 -9.72 9.12 32.92
N ALA A 136 -10.89 9.14 32.29
CA ALA A 136 -11.34 8.03 31.47
C ALA A 136 -10.26 7.70 30.42
N PRO A 137 -10.06 6.42 30.07
CA PRO A 137 -9.12 6.06 29.03
C PRO A 137 -9.50 6.79 27.73
N ILE A 138 -8.54 7.54 27.18
CA ILE A 138 -8.60 8.19 25.87
C ILE A 138 -8.98 7.12 24.85
N ASP A 139 -10.09 7.31 24.12
CA ASP A 139 -10.44 6.42 23.00
C ASP A 139 -9.32 6.50 21.97
N PRO A 140 -8.58 5.40 21.71
CA PRO A 140 -7.27 5.50 21.07
C PRO A 140 -7.30 6.06 19.65
N GLN A 141 -8.45 6.16 18.96
CA GLN A 141 -8.60 6.83 17.65
C GLN A 141 -10.04 7.32 17.41
N SER A 142 -10.26 8.64 17.30
CA SER A 142 -11.56 9.18 16.89
C SER A 142 -11.76 9.03 15.37
N LEU A 143 -12.89 8.45 14.93
CA LEU A 143 -13.24 8.36 13.52
C LEU A 143 -14.17 9.49 13.14
N LEU A 144 -13.92 10.15 12.01
CA LEU A 144 -14.74 11.23 11.46
C LEU A 144 -15.20 10.85 10.05
N TRP A 145 -16.51 10.71 9.86
CA TRP A 145 -17.15 10.56 8.56
C TRP A 145 -17.54 11.94 8.04
N VAL A 146 -17.11 12.26 6.83
CA VAL A 146 -17.50 13.46 6.10
C VAL A 146 -18.31 13.04 4.88
N MET A 147 -19.60 13.38 4.90
CA MET A 147 -20.57 13.02 3.86
C MET A 147 -21.00 14.29 3.12
N PRO A 148 -20.64 14.44 1.83
CA PRO A 148 -21.08 15.57 1.03
C PRO A 148 -22.59 15.54 0.82
N ILE A 149 -23.23 16.70 0.86
CA ILE A 149 -24.67 16.86 0.66
C ILE A 149 -24.91 17.23 -0.81
N ALA A 150 -25.34 16.25 -1.61
CA ALA A 150 -25.75 16.47 -3.00
C ALA A 150 -27.22 16.89 -3.13
N ASN A 151 -28.09 16.52 -2.17
CA ASN A 151 -29.49 16.94 -2.13
C ASN A 151 -29.93 17.29 -0.69
N PRO A 152 -29.86 18.58 -0.29
CA PRO A 152 -30.21 19.02 1.06
C PRO A 152 -31.65 18.71 1.47
N GLU A 153 -32.61 18.73 0.54
CA GLU A 153 -34.02 18.46 0.83
C GLU A 153 -34.23 17.03 1.31
N ARG A 154 -33.48 16.09 0.73
CA ARG A 154 -33.54 14.66 1.08
C ARG A 154 -32.76 14.30 2.35
N LEU A 155 -31.98 15.22 2.91
CA LEU A 155 -31.26 15.04 4.18
C LEU A 155 -32.16 15.30 5.40
N GLN A 156 -33.15 16.19 5.29
CA GLN A 156 -34.01 16.61 6.41
C GLN A 156 -34.65 15.45 7.20
N PRO A 157 -35.17 14.38 6.56
CA PRO A 157 -35.72 13.24 7.30
C PRO A 157 -34.69 12.53 8.18
N LEU A 158 -33.42 12.48 7.75
CA LEU A 158 -32.35 11.86 8.52
C LEU A 158 -31.97 12.70 9.74
N LEU A 159 -31.89 14.02 9.60
CA LEU A 159 -31.56 14.93 10.72
C LEU A 159 -32.58 14.89 11.86
N ASN A 160 -33.83 14.53 11.53
CA ASN A 160 -34.94 14.42 12.47
C ASN A 160 -35.21 12.99 12.94
N LYS A 161 -34.49 12.00 12.40
CA LYS A 161 -34.63 10.59 12.77
C LYS A 161 -33.66 10.26 13.91
N PRO A 162 -34.13 10.03 15.14
CA PRO A 162 -33.27 9.59 16.23
C PRO A 162 -32.67 8.20 15.98
N PRO A 163 -31.45 7.91 16.48
CA PRO A 163 -30.89 6.56 16.47
C PRO A 163 -31.77 5.65 17.30
N LYS A 164 -32.21 4.53 16.72
CA LYS A 164 -33.06 3.54 17.40
C LYS A 164 -34.32 4.11 18.10
N GLY A 165 -34.75 5.32 17.76
CA GLY A 165 -35.90 5.98 18.41
C GLY A 165 -35.58 6.79 19.68
N GLU A 166 -34.32 6.88 20.10
CA GLU A 166 -33.91 7.62 21.31
C GLU A 166 -33.65 9.10 21.04
N ALA A 167 -34.17 10.01 21.88
CA ALA A 167 -34.03 11.44 21.67
C ALA A 167 -32.55 11.90 21.63
N TRP A 168 -32.22 12.78 20.68
CA TRP A 168 -30.91 13.41 20.61
C TRP A 168 -30.65 14.29 21.83
N SER A 169 -29.41 14.28 22.32
CA SER A 169 -28.88 15.41 23.10
C SER A 169 -28.32 16.43 22.12
N GLU A 170 -28.51 17.71 22.39
CA GLU A 170 -28.06 18.79 21.52
C GLU A 170 -27.23 19.79 22.32
N GLU A 171 -26.05 20.09 21.80
CA GLU A 171 -25.17 21.14 22.30
C GLU A 171 -24.74 22.04 21.15
N THR A 172 -24.26 23.24 21.44
CA THR A 172 -23.80 24.18 20.40
C THR A 172 -22.32 24.46 20.58
N TYR A 173 -21.56 24.33 19.50
CA TYR A 173 -20.14 24.65 19.44
C TYR A 173 -19.87 25.60 18.27
N LYS A 174 -19.29 26.77 18.56
CA LYS A 174 -19.01 27.83 17.57
C LYS A 174 -20.21 28.12 16.63
N GLU A 175 -21.40 28.25 17.23
CA GLU A 175 -22.68 28.52 16.56
C GLU A 175 -23.20 27.39 15.66
N ILE A 176 -22.58 26.20 15.71
CA ILE A 176 -23.02 25.01 14.98
C ILE A 176 -23.62 24.01 15.98
N PRO A 177 -24.86 23.55 15.76
CA PRO A 177 -25.47 22.54 16.61
C PRO A 177 -24.81 21.17 16.39
N ILE A 178 -24.44 20.53 17.49
CA ILE A 178 -23.94 19.16 17.53
C ILE A 178 -25.02 18.31 18.18
N LYS A 179 -25.48 17.27 17.47
CA LYS A 179 -26.40 16.26 17.98
C LYS A 179 -25.63 15.04 18.42
N THR A 180 -25.86 14.57 19.64
CA THR A 180 -25.17 13.42 20.24
C THR A 180 -26.16 12.36 20.69
N THR A 181 -25.78 11.10 20.56
CA THR A 181 -26.53 10.00 21.16
C THR A 181 -26.58 10.13 22.69
N PRO A 182 -27.65 9.69 23.37
CA PRO A 182 -27.72 9.70 24.83
C PRO A 182 -26.52 9.05 25.52
N ALA A 183 -26.22 9.50 26.73
CA ALA A 183 -25.21 8.88 27.57
C ALA A 183 -25.60 7.40 27.87
N GLY A 184 -24.65 6.49 27.68
CA GLY A 184 -24.86 5.05 27.91
C GLY A 184 -25.32 4.24 26.68
N THR A 185 -25.51 4.87 25.51
CA THR A 185 -25.71 4.14 24.26
C THR A 185 -24.46 3.29 23.93
N ALA A 186 -24.67 2.02 23.53
CA ALA A 186 -23.59 1.07 23.26
C ALA A 186 -22.58 1.52 22.17
N THR A 187 -23.00 2.43 21.28
CA THR A 187 -22.16 3.00 20.22
C THR A 187 -22.41 4.51 20.18
N PRO A 188 -21.71 5.30 21.02
CA PRO A 188 -21.90 6.73 21.04
C PRO A 188 -21.39 7.37 19.75
N TYR A 189 -22.10 8.37 19.26
CA TYR A 189 -21.64 9.19 18.14
C TYR A 189 -22.23 10.60 18.19
N ALA A 190 -21.53 11.53 17.56
CA ALA A 190 -21.90 12.93 17.40
C ALA A 190 -22.08 13.26 15.91
N MET A 191 -22.95 14.22 15.59
CA MET A 191 -23.12 14.69 14.22
C MET A 191 -23.40 16.20 14.15
N ALA A 192 -22.92 16.84 13.09
CA ALA A 192 -23.19 18.24 12.78
C ALA A 192 -23.33 18.47 11.28
N LYS A 193 -24.18 19.41 10.88
CA LYS A 193 -24.28 19.90 9.50
C LYS A 193 -23.34 21.10 9.35
N LEU A 194 -22.37 21.03 8.44
CA LEU A 194 -21.40 22.10 8.15
C LEU A 194 -21.81 22.76 6.82
N GLY A 195 -22.36 23.97 6.91
CA GLY A 195 -22.90 24.69 5.76
C GLY A 195 -24.01 23.90 5.05
N GLU A 196 -24.15 24.08 3.73
CA GLU A 196 -24.99 23.22 2.87
C GLU A 196 -24.20 22.08 2.24
N GLU A 197 -22.93 21.91 2.64
CA GLU A 197 -21.94 21.12 1.90
C GLU A 197 -21.70 19.75 2.52
N TYR A 198 -21.67 19.66 3.85
CA TYR A 198 -21.28 18.43 4.55
C TYR A 198 -22.19 18.09 5.73
N LEU A 199 -22.49 16.80 5.87
CA LEU A 199 -22.86 16.20 7.16
C LEU A 199 -21.61 15.51 7.70
N VAL A 200 -21.18 15.88 8.90
CA VAL A 200 -20.11 15.19 9.61
C VAL A 200 -20.69 14.33 10.72
N VAL A 201 -20.15 13.14 10.89
CA VAL A 201 -20.47 12.21 11.98
C VAL A 201 -19.15 11.76 12.60
N SER A 202 -19.08 11.58 13.90
CA SER A 202 -17.87 11.05 14.55
C SER A 202 -18.20 10.16 15.73
N THR A 203 -17.30 9.24 16.08
CA THR A 203 -17.39 8.44 17.31
C THR A 203 -17.18 9.27 18.58
N SER A 204 -16.74 10.53 18.45
CA SER A 204 -16.51 11.45 19.55
C SER A 204 -17.06 12.85 19.24
N VAL A 205 -17.38 13.60 20.28
CA VAL A 205 -17.79 15.01 20.13
C VAL A 205 -16.59 15.83 19.64
N GLU A 206 -15.40 15.54 20.16
CA GLU A 206 -14.14 16.17 19.82
C GLU A 206 -13.84 16.07 18.32
N GLY A 207 -14.13 14.92 17.69
CA GLY A 207 -13.95 14.75 16.26
C GLY A 207 -14.88 15.65 15.43
N VAL A 208 -16.12 15.89 15.87
CA VAL A 208 -17.02 16.87 15.24
C VAL A 208 -16.54 18.31 15.49
N GLN A 209 -16.07 18.62 16.70
CA GLN A 209 -15.53 19.94 17.03
C GLN A 209 -14.31 20.28 16.15
N GLN A 210 -13.38 19.34 15.96
CA GLN A 210 -12.24 19.52 15.05
C GLN A 210 -12.68 19.77 13.60
N ALA A 211 -13.76 19.12 13.13
CA ALA A 211 -14.33 19.39 11.81
C ALA A 211 -14.98 20.79 11.72
N ILE A 212 -15.63 21.24 12.80
CA ILE A 212 -16.18 22.61 12.89
C ILE A 212 -15.05 23.65 12.89
N ASP A 213 -13.97 23.39 13.61
CA ASP A 213 -12.80 24.27 13.72
C ASP A 213 -12.14 24.50 12.37
N THR A 214 -11.89 23.42 11.62
CA THR A 214 -11.37 23.49 10.25
C THR A 214 -12.33 24.17 9.29
N PHE A 215 -13.63 23.87 9.39
CA PHE A 215 -14.66 24.57 8.62
C PHE A 215 -14.70 26.09 8.89
N LYS A 216 -14.34 26.53 10.11
CA LYS A 216 -14.28 27.94 10.50
C LYS A 216 -12.93 28.61 10.19
N GLY A 217 -11.98 27.88 9.58
CA GLY A 217 -10.72 28.45 9.06
C GLY A 217 -9.44 27.87 9.64
N ASP A 218 -9.52 26.87 10.53
CA ASP A 218 -8.31 26.17 10.99
C ASP A 218 -7.71 25.30 9.87
N ARG A 219 -6.46 24.85 10.09
CA ARG A 219 -5.70 24.10 9.09
C ARG A 219 -6.33 22.74 8.81
N SER A 220 -6.46 22.40 7.53
CA SER A 220 -7.08 21.17 7.07
C SER A 220 -6.16 20.38 6.16
N LEU A 221 -6.59 19.21 5.68
CA LEU A 221 -5.76 18.38 4.79
C LEU A 221 -5.24 19.12 3.55
N VAL A 222 -6.00 20.09 3.03
CA VAL A 222 -5.57 20.90 1.88
C VAL A 222 -4.32 21.73 2.17
N THR A 223 -4.03 22.03 3.43
CA THR A 223 -2.83 22.78 3.85
C THR A 223 -1.65 21.87 4.15
N THR A 224 -1.83 20.54 4.15
CA THR A 224 -0.73 19.59 4.32
C THR A 224 0.30 19.75 3.19
N PRO A 225 1.60 19.90 3.51
CA PRO A 225 2.64 20.01 2.50
C PRO A 225 2.65 18.85 1.50
N GLY A 226 2.52 19.17 0.21
CA GLY A 226 2.56 18.21 -0.89
C GLY A 226 1.28 17.40 -1.13
N PHE A 227 0.23 17.53 -0.29
CA PHE A 227 -1.00 16.73 -0.44
C PHE A 227 -1.74 16.99 -1.75
N VAL A 228 -2.00 18.27 -2.07
CA VAL A 228 -2.70 18.66 -3.31
C VAL A 228 -1.88 18.28 -4.55
N ASP A 229 -0.57 18.48 -4.52
CA ASP A 229 0.33 18.14 -5.61
C ASP A 229 0.41 16.62 -5.84
N ALA A 230 0.46 15.82 -4.76
CA ALA A 230 0.47 14.36 -4.86
C ALA A 230 -0.81 13.81 -5.51
N LEU A 231 -1.98 14.38 -5.19
CA LEU A 231 -3.25 14.02 -5.83
C LEU A 231 -3.35 14.48 -7.28
N ALA A 232 -2.82 15.66 -7.61
CA ALA A 232 -2.79 16.17 -8.99
C ALA A 232 -1.97 15.29 -9.94
N ASN A 233 -1.05 14.47 -9.40
CA ASN A 233 -0.21 13.54 -10.15
C ASN A 233 -0.87 12.19 -10.46
N LEU A 234 -2.10 11.95 -9.98
CA LEU A 234 -2.85 10.72 -10.20
C LEU A 234 -3.91 10.90 -11.32
N GLN A 235 -4.07 9.91 -12.21
CA GLN A 235 -4.95 10.03 -13.40
C GLN A 235 -6.42 9.74 -13.08
N THR A 236 -7.34 10.50 -13.68
CA THR A 236 -8.74 10.59 -13.24
C THR A 236 -9.75 9.90 -14.17
N PRO A 237 -10.03 8.61 -13.95
CA PRO A 237 -11.42 8.15 -13.82
C PRO A 237 -11.87 8.26 -12.36
N PRO A 238 -13.18 8.31 -12.06
CA PRO A 238 -13.66 8.33 -10.69
C PRO A 238 -13.21 7.06 -9.95
N PRO A 239 -12.37 7.17 -8.91
CA PRO A 239 -11.90 6.01 -8.19
C PRO A 239 -13.02 5.40 -7.34
N ILE A 240 -12.95 4.10 -7.09
CA ILE A 240 -13.86 3.43 -6.14
C ILE A 240 -13.36 3.61 -4.69
N PHE A 241 -12.05 3.78 -4.50
CA PHE A 241 -11.41 4.06 -3.21
C PHE A 241 -10.31 5.12 -3.36
N ARG A 242 -10.16 6.00 -2.38
CA ARG A 242 -8.96 6.83 -2.17
C ARG A 242 -8.44 6.64 -0.77
N VAL A 243 -7.13 6.67 -0.61
CA VAL A 243 -6.45 6.59 0.68
C VAL A 243 -5.42 7.70 0.76
N TYR A 244 -5.35 8.36 1.90
CA TYR A 244 -4.26 9.24 2.28
C TYR A 244 -3.71 8.79 3.63
N LEU A 245 -2.39 8.83 3.77
CA LEU A 245 -1.68 8.54 5.00
C LEU A 245 -0.75 9.70 5.34
N ASN A 246 -0.91 10.27 6.53
CA ASN A 246 -0.04 11.29 7.11
C ASN A 246 1.03 10.59 7.94
N VAL A 247 2.23 10.43 7.39
CA VAL A 247 3.29 9.64 8.04
C VAL A 247 3.80 10.31 9.33
N PRO A 248 4.01 11.64 9.40
CA PRO A 248 4.34 12.32 10.65
C PRO A 248 3.28 12.13 11.74
N ALA A 249 1.99 12.31 11.41
CA ALA A 249 0.91 12.13 12.36
C ALA A 249 0.78 10.65 12.80
N LEU A 250 0.98 9.70 11.89
CA LEU A 250 1.07 8.29 12.23
C LEU A 250 2.20 8.06 13.24
N ALA A 251 3.43 8.50 12.93
CA ALA A 251 4.60 8.27 13.76
C ALA A 251 4.50 8.85 15.18
N THR A 252 3.79 9.98 15.36
CA THR A 252 3.55 10.57 16.69
C THR A 252 2.46 9.84 17.47
N ASN A 253 1.45 9.28 16.79
CA ASN A 253 0.28 8.67 17.42
C ASN A 253 0.36 7.13 17.54
N THR A 254 1.20 6.44 16.75
CA THR A 254 1.36 4.98 16.79
C THR A 254 2.34 4.47 17.83
N ALA A 255 3.21 5.33 18.38
CA ALA A 255 4.11 4.94 19.47
C ALA A 255 3.36 4.49 20.74
N ALA A 256 2.06 4.81 20.86
CA ALA A 256 1.23 4.51 22.01
C ALA A 256 0.18 3.40 21.78
N THR A 257 -0.08 2.96 20.53
CA THR A 257 -1.32 2.22 20.19
C THR A 257 -1.15 0.91 19.40
N LEU A 258 0.05 0.59 18.91
CA LEU A 258 0.29 -0.69 18.22
C LEU A 258 0.69 -1.80 19.20
N ALA A 259 0.20 -3.02 18.96
CA ALA A 259 0.53 -4.21 19.76
C ALA A 259 2.02 -4.57 19.76
N GLN A 260 2.78 -4.04 18.79
CA GLN A 260 4.24 -4.12 18.70
C GLN A 260 4.74 -2.72 18.29
N PRO A 261 5.56 -2.02 19.11
CA PRO A 261 6.13 -0.74 18.72
C PRO A 261 7.12 -0.95 17.56
N PHE A 262 7.09 -0.03 16.59
CA PHE A 262 8.07 -0.02 15.51
C PHE A 262 9.50 0.17 16.07
N PRO A 263 10.52 -0.54 15.55
CA PRO A 263 11.90 -0.26 15.89
C PRO A 263 12.24 1.23 15.68
N PRO A 264 13.05 1.88 16.53
CA PRO A 264 13.40 3.29 16.40
C PRO A 264 13.95 3.68 15.00
N GLN A 265 14.65 2.75 14.36
CA GLN A 265 15.17 2.87 12.99
C GLN A 265 14.04 2.85 11.94
N ALA A 266 12.99 2.06 12.15
CA ALA A 266 11.80 2.08 11.30
C ALA A 266 11.09 3.44 11.37
N ILE A 267 10.98 3.98 12.60
CA ILE A 267 10.35 5.27 12.86
C ILE A 267 11.17 6.39 12.20
N SER A 268 12.50 6.34 12.23
CA SER A 268 13.34 7.37 11.60
C SER A 268 13.21 7.37 10.07
N LEU A 269 13.10 6.20 9.44
CA LEU A 269 12.82 6.08 8.00
C LEU A 269 11.41 6.60 7.65
N LEU A 270 10.40 6.24 8.44
CA LEU A 270 9.04 6.77 8.27
C LEU A 270 9.00 8.29 8.42
N ARG A 271 9.72 8.85 9.41
CA ARG A 271 9.78 10.29 9.65
C ARG A 271 10.35 11.10 8.49
N GLN A 272 11.05 10.49 7.54
CA GLN A 272 11.51 11.21 6.34
C GLN A 272 10.41 11.38 5.28
N ASN A 273 9.34 10.59 5.35
CA ASN A 273 8.16 10.71 4.49
C ASN A 273 7.16 11.70 5.08
N GLN A 274 6.56 12.52 4.22
CA GLN A 274 5.46 13.41 4.61
C GLN A 274 4.12 12.71 4.47
N GLY A 275 3.93 11.97 3.38
CA GLY A 275 2.66 11.31 3.15
C GLY A 275 2.68 10.34 1.99
N MET A 276 1.55 9.65 1.87
CA MET A 276 1.23 8.80 0.73
C MET A 276 -0.24 9.00 0.36
N VAL A 277 -0.51 9.09 -0.93
CA VAL A 277 -1.87 9.00 -1.48
C VAL A 277 -1.94 7.79 -2.40
N ALA A 278 -3.07 7.10 -2.40
CA ALA A 278 -3.36 6.05 -3.36
C ALA A 278 -4.84 6.10 -3.74
N HIS A 279 -5.16 5.70 -4.97
CA HIS A 279 -6.54 5.50 -5.39
C HIS A 279 -6.70 4.18 -6.16
N ALA A 280 -7.89 3.61 -6.10
CA ALA A 280 -8.23 2.38 -6.79
C ALA A 280 -9.25 2.68 -7.89
N VAL A 281 -8.91 2.29 -9.12
CA VAL A 281 -9.74 2.48 -10.31
C VAL A 281 -10.11 1.11 -10.87
N LEU A 282 -11.39 0.92 -11.15
CA LEU A 282 -11.88 -0.31 -11.79
C LEU A 282 -11.47 -0.32 -13.26
N GLN A 283 -10.78 -1.39 -13.66
CA GLN A 283 -10.40 -1.68 -15.03
C GLN A 283 -11.32 -2.75 -15.61
N GLU A 284 -11.22 -3.00 -16.91
CA GLU A 284 -12.01 -4.07 -17.52
C GLU A 284 -11.69 -5.43 -16.89
N GLU A 285 -10.43 -5.75 -16.65
CA GLU A 285 -9.99 -7.07 -16.16
C GLU A 285 -9.48 -7.05 -14.72
N GLY A 286 -9.84 -6.05 -13.91
CA GLY A 286 -9.45 -6.02 -12.51
C GLY A 286 -9.42 -4.62 -11.90
N VAL A 287 -8.46 -4.38 -10.99
CA VAL A 287 -8.33 -3.12 -10.24
C VAL A 287 -6.92 -2.57 -10.39
N LEU A 288 -6.83 -1.31 -10.82
CA LEU A 288 -5.59 -0.55 -10.86
C LEU A 288 -5.52 0.33 -9.61
N PHE A 289 -4.51 0.12 -8.78
CA PHE A 289 -4.13 1.04 -7.72
C PHE A 289 -3.02 1.94 -8.24
N GLN A 290 -3.15 3.24 -8.08
CA GLN A 290 -2.07 4.18 -8.37
C GLN A 290 -1.81 5.01 -7.13
N GLY A 291 -0.56 5.29 -6.84
CA GLY A 291 -0.21 6.06 -5.67
C GLY A 291 1.08 6.83 -5.82
N VAL A 292 1.21 7.82 -4.96
CA VAL A 292 2.37 8.68 -4.83
C VAL A 292 2.74 8.73 -3.36
N SER A 293 3.99 8.44 -3.05
CA SER A 293 4.60 8.76 -1.76
C SER A 293 5.59 9.90 -1.94
N TRP A 294 5.71 10.75 -0.91
CA TRP A 294 6.63 11.88 -0.96
C TRP A 294 7.37 12.13 0.34
N LEU A 295 8.62 12.57 0.17
CA LEU A 295 9.49 13.00 1.26
C LEU A 295 9.02 14.34 1.84
N ARG A 296 9.35 14.58 3.11
CA ARG A 296 9.12 15.87 3.73
C ARG A 296 9.88 17.00 3.04
N PRO A 297 9.34 18.23 3.02
CA PRO A 297 10.05 19.37 2.45
C PRO A 297 11.42 19.62 3.08
N ASP A 298 11.53 19.35 4.38
CA ASP A 298 12.74 19.50 5.22
C ASP A 298 13.60 18.22 5.30
N SER A 299 13.26 17.16 4.57
CA SER A 299 14.08 15.94 4.55
C SER A 299 15.38 16.17 3.77
N ASP A 300 16.51 15.78 4.38
CA ASP A 300 17.83 15.77 3.76
C ASP A 300 17.98 14.68 2.69
N ARG A 301 17.10 13.66 2.72
CA ARG A 301 17.07 12.61 1.71
C ARG A 301 16.51 13.14 0.40
N LYS A 302 17.14 12.73 -0.71
CA LYS A 302 16.61 12.87 -2.06
C LYS A 302 16.79 11.56 -2.83
N HIS A 303 15.86 11.28 -3.71
CA HIS A 303 15.97 10.18 -4.65
C HIS A 303 16.83 10.62 -5.85
N ALA A 304 17.77 9.77 -6.27
CA ALA A 304 18.42 9.94 -7.56
C ALA A 304 17.41 9.62 -8.66
N ILE A 305 17.16 10.57 -9.56
CA ILE A 305 16.21 10.38 -10.66
C ILE A 305 16.87 9.50 -11.71
N ALA A 306 16.57 8.21 -11.65
CA ALA A 306 16.96 7.22 -12.62
C ALA A 306 15.80 6.22 -12.73
N ASN A 307 15.44 5.86 -13.95
CA ASN A 307 14.31 4.98 -14.24
C ASN A 307 14.71 4.07 -15.40
N ASP A 308 15.90 3.50 -15.30
CA ASP A 308 16.62 2.87 -16.42
C ASP A 308 16.39 1.36 -16.49
N ALA A 309 15.44 0.83 -15.72
CA ALA A 309 15.05 -0.57 -15.81
C ALA A 309 14.29 -0.84 -17.12
N GLY A 310 14.39 -2.07 -17.66
CA GLY A 310 13.50 -2.52 -18.72
C GLY A 310 14.05 -3.48 -19.75
N GLU A 311 15.35 -3.72 -19.77
CA GLU A 311 15.98 -4.61 -20.76
C GLU A 311 15.94 -6.07 -20.31
N LEU A 312 16.16 -6.35 -19.02
CA LEU A 312 16.24 -7.72 -18.53
C LEU A 312 14.96 -8.58 -18.72
N PRO A 313 13.73 -8.04 -18.74
CA PRO A 313 12.56 -8.81 -19.14
C PRO A 313 12.64 -9.41 -20.55
N SER A 314 13.43 -8.84 -21.48
CA SER A 314 13.65 -9.45 -22.81
C SER A 314 14.58 -10.67 -22.76
N ARG A 315 15.37 -10.80 -21.68
CA ARG A 315 16.30 -11.91 -21.46
C ARG A 315 15.68 -13.07 -20.71
N LEU A 316 14.49 -12.89 -20.13
CA LEU A 316 13.76 -13.93 -19.41
C LEU A 316 12.85 -14.74 -20.33
N PRO A 317 12.68 -16.05 -20.10
CA PRO A 317 11.79 -16.86 -20.92
C PRO A 317 10.31 -16.48 -20.70
N ALA A 318 9.49 -16.56 -21.74
CA ALA A 318 8.06 -16.21 -21.69
C ALA A 318 7.25 -17.01 -20.66
N ASN A 319 7.73 -18.17 -20.23
CA ASN A 319 7.07 -19.01 -19.22
C ASN A 319 7.46 -18.66 -17.78
N THR A 320 8.21 -17.57 -17.54
CA THR A 320 8.52 -17.04 -16.20
C THR A 320 7.25 -16.92 -15.36
N LEU A 321 7.31 -17.41 -14.12
CA LEU A 321 6.21 -17.44 -13.16
C LEU A 321 6.14 -16.14 -12.35
N MET A 322 7.30 -15.66 -11.90
CA MET A 322 7.44 -14.43 -11.13
C MET A 322 8.72 -13.72 -11.54
N MET A 323 8.71 -12.39 -11.52
CA MET A 323 9.87 -11.54 -11.79
C MET A 323 9.85 -10.34 -10.85
N LEU A 324 11.00 -10.00 -10.29
CA LEU A 324 11.32 -8.71 -9.68
C LEU A 324 12.52 -8.13 -10.44
N SER A 325 12.40 -6.90 -10.95
CA SER A 325 13.47 -6.20 -11.66
C SER A 325 13.60 -4.78 -11.12
N ASP A 326 14.82 -4.27 -11.02
CA ASP A 326 15.14 -2.88 -10.68
C ASP A 326 16.32 -2.38 -11.51
N GLY A 327 16.32 -1.09 -11.84
CA GLY A 327 17.30 -0.46 -12.73
C GLY A 327 18.65 -0.22 -12.07
N ASN A 328 18.75 -0.36 -10.75
CA ASN A 328 20.02 -0.29 -10.04
C ASN A 328 19.95 -1.11 -8.75
N PHE A 329 20.53 -2.31 -8.79
CA PHE A 329 20.45 -3.24 -7.68
C PHE A 329 21.11 -2.71 -6.40
N GLN A 330 22.24 -2.00 -6.50
CA GLN A 330 22.88 -1.37 -5.35
C GLN A 330 21.90 -0.44 -4.60
N ARG A 331 21.24 0.48 -5.31
CA ARG A 331 20.28 1.41 -4.72
C ARG A 331 19.02 0.72 -4.19
N LEU A 332 18.56 -0.34 -4.87
CA LEU A 332 17.48 -1.19 -4.36
C LEU A 332 17.87 -1.78 -3.00
N TRP A 333 19.08 -2.34 -2.90
CA TRP A 333 19.58 -2.95 -1.67
C TRP A 333 19.73 -1.91 -0.54
N GLU A 334 20.36 -0.76 -0.81
CA GLU A 334 20.53 0.34 0.15
C GLU A 334 19.19 0.87 0.70
N SER A 335 18.13 0.78 -0.11
CA SER A 335 16.78 1.16 0.31
C SER A 335 16.06 0.04 1.06
N TYR A 336 16.28 -1.22 0.67
CA TYR A 336 15.66 -2.40 1.28
C TYR A 336 16.22 -2.69 2.67
N GLU A 337 17.54 -2.67 2.84
CA GLU A 337 18.22 -3.09 4.05
C GLU A 337 17.68 -2.43 5.33
N PRO A 338 17.71 -1.09 5.48
CA PRO A 338 17.26 -0.45 6.71
C PRO A 338 15.75 -0.63 6.93
N ALA A 339 14.96 -0.79 5.86
CA ALA A 339 13.52 -1.05 5.94
C ALA A 339 13.21 -2.49 6.36
N ALA A 340 14.02 -3.45 5.93
CA ALA A 340 13.87 -4.87 6.25
C ALA A 340 14.31 -5.18 7.69
N GLU A 341 15.41 -4.58 8.17
CA GLU A 341 15.83 -4.70 9.57
C GLU A 341 14.79 -4.13 10.55
N ALA A 342 14.06 -3.12 10.08
CA ALA A 342 12.95 -2.49 10.78
C ALA A 342 11.64 -3.32 10.77
N ASN A 343 11.54 -4.37 9.96
CA ASN A 343 10.30 -5.09 9.69
C ASN A 343 10.43 -6.59 10.03
N PRO A 344 9.81 -7.06 11.12
CA PRO A 344 9.81 -8.48 11.49
C PRO A 344 9.21 -9.41 10.42
N ASN A 345 8.40 -8.86 9.50
CA ASN A 345 7.77 -9.58 8.40
C ASN A 345 8.48 -9.35 7.07
N ALA A 346 9.71 -8.81 7.07
CA ALA A 346 10.50 -8.69 5.85
C ALA A 346 10.71 -10.08 5.21
N PRO A 347 10.68 -10.18 3.87
CA PRO A 347 10.74 -11.48 3.19
C PRO A 347 12.06 -12.22 3.45
N PHE A 348 13.14 -11.50 3.71
CA PHE A 348 14.42 -12.06 4.17
C PHE A 348 15.22 -11.05 4.98
N SER A 349 16.10 -11.53 5.85
CA SER A 349 16.96 -10.67 6.69
C SER A 349 18.24 -10.26 5.93
N PRO A 350 18.52 -8.95 5.76
CA PRO A 350 19.78 -8.46 5.20
C PRO A 350 20.99 -8.87 6.03
N SER A 351 20.91 -8.74 7.36
CA SER A 351 22.01 -9.08 8.28
C SER A 351 22.34 -10.57 8.25
N TRP A 352 21.32 -11.43 8.15
CA TRP A 352 21.53 -12.87 7.95
C TRP A 352 22.28 -13.16 6.65
N LEU A 353 21.94 -12.48 5.53
CA LEU A 353 22.63 -12.69 4.26
C LEU A 353 24.12 -12.30 4.37
N LYS A 354 24.40 -11.13 4.94
CA LYS A 354 25.79 -10.66 5.13
C LYS A 354 26.60 -11.62 5.99
N GLU A 355 26.03 -12.07 7.11
CA GLU A 355 26.68 -13.03 8.00
C GLU A 355 26.85 -14.40 7.33
N ALA A 356 25.85 -14.86 6.60
CA ALA A 356 25.91 -16.10 5.84
C ALA A 356 27.04 -16.03 4.82
N LEU A 357 27.13 -14.99 3.99
CA LEU A 357 28.20 -14.85 3.00
C LEU A 357 29.59 -14.78 3.65
N GLN A 358 29.72 -13.97 4.71
CA GLN A 358 30.99 -13.82 5.41
C GLN A 358 31.46 -15.13 6.06
N SER A 359 30.56 -15.91 6.66
CA SER A 359 30.90 -17.17 7.36
C SER A 359 31.03 -18.37 6.42
N THR A 360 30.25 -18.41 5.34
CA THR A 360 30.21 -19.53 4.39
C THR A 360 31.27 -19.40 3.31
N VAL A 361 31.40 -18.23 2.69
CA VAL A 361 32.31 -18.01 1.56
C VAL A 361 33.42 -17.01 1.84
N GLY A 362 33.41 -16.35 3.00
CA GLY A 362 34.48 -15.41 3.37
C GLY A 362 34.42 -14.07 2.63
N LEU A 363 33.30 -13.80 1.95
CA LEU A 363 33.10 -12.61 1.13
C LEU A 363 32.17 -11.62 1.86
N ASP A 364 32.48 -10.34 1.71
CA ASP A 364 31.76 -9.19 2.24
C ASP A 364 30.70 -8.77 1.21
N TRP A 365 29.43 -8.67 1.63
CA TRP A 365 28.32 -8.39 0.71
C TRP A 365 28.51 -7.06 -0.03
N GLU A 366 28.90 -6.02 0.70
CA GLU A 366 29.06 -4.67 0.14
C GLU A 366 30.26 -4.60 -0.80
N LYS A 367 31.40 -5.15 -0.38
CA LYS A 367 32.66 -5.02 -1.12
C LYS A 367 32.78 -5.99 -2.27
N ASP A 368 32.39 -7.24 -2.07
CA ASP A 368 32.62 -8.32 -3.05
C ASP A 368 31.42 -8.55 -3.96
N PHE A 369 30.20 -8.12 -3.60
CA PHE A 369 29.01 -8.27 -4.46
C PHE A 369 28.44 -6.92 -4.89
N LEU A 370 28.06 -6.06 -3.94
CA LEU A 370 27.30 -4.85 -4.25
C LEU A 370 28.10 -3.84 -5.09
N SER A 371 29.42 -3.83 -4.94
CA SER A 371 30.38 -2.93 -5.62
C SER A 371 30.34 -2.99 -7.14
N TRP A 372 29.85 -4.07 -7.74
CA TRP A 372 29.75 -4.23 -9.20
C TRP A 372 28.30 -4.38 -9.69
N MET A 373 27.30 -4.19 -8.82
CA MET A 373 25.87 -4.35 -9.14
C MET A 373 25.14 -3.01 -9.27
N GLU A 374 25.77 -2.00 -9.89
CA GLU A 374 25.15 -0.68 -10.12
C GLU A 374 24.22 -0.62 -11.35
N GLY A 375 24.09 -1.71 -12.12
CA GLY A 375 23.20 -1.81 -13.27
C GLY A 375 21.83 -2.44 -12.98
N GLU A 376 21.06 -2.70 -14.04
CA GLU A 376 19.78 -3.39 -13.94
C GLU A 376 19.98 -4.80 -13.39
N ALA A 377 19.10 -5.24 -12.49
CA ALA A 377 19.05 -6.63 -12.04
C ALA A 377 17.63 -7.18 -12.09
N SER A 378 17.53 -8.50 -12.26
CA SER A 378 16.26 -9.21 -12.27
C SER A 378 16.38 -10.56 -11.56
N LEU A 379 15.49 -10.79 -10.60
CA LEU A 379 15.27 -12.08 -9.96
C LEU A 379 13.97 -12.69 -10.50
N ALA A 380 14.06 -13.90 -11.03
CA ALA A 380 12.94 -14.60 -11.64
C ALA A 380 12.76 -16.02 -11.10
N LEU A 381 11.50 -16.42 -11.00
CA LEU A 381 11.08 -17.80 -10.76
C LEU A 381 10.61 -18.40 -12.08
N VAL A 382 11.23 -19.49 -12.51
CA VAL A 382 10.91 -20.17 -13.77
C VAL A 382 10.50 -21.61 -13.50
N PRO A 383 9.59 -22.21 -14.29
CA PRO A 383 9.23 -23.61 -14.11
C PRO A 383 10.42 -24.51 -14.47
N THR A 384 10.63 -25.60 -13.72
CA THR A 384 11.59 -26.63 -14.12
C THR A 384 11.00 -27.56 -15.18
N THR A 385 11.84 -28.34 -15.85
CA THR A 385 11.40 -29.32 -16.84
C THR A 385 10.73 -30.52 -16.16
N SER A 386 9.95 -31.30 -16.92
CA SER A 386 9.25 -32.49 -16.41
C SER A 386 10.16 -33.60 -15.87
N SER A 387 11.48 -33.49 -16.05
CA SER A 387 12.48 -34.41 -15.50
C SER A 387 12.99 -33.99 -14.11
N ALA A 388 12.52 -32.86 -13.56
CA ALA A 388 12.91 -32.40 -12.24
C ALA A 388 12.31 -33.24 -11.11
N PRO A 389 13.00 -33.40 -9.97
CA PRO A 389 12.44 -34.05 -8.78
C PRO A 389 11.12 -33.40 -8.35
N PRO A 390 10.14 -34.16 -7.84
CA PRO A 390 8.83 -33.62 -7.41
C PRO A 390 8.92 -32.54 -6.34
N ASN A 391 10.03 -32.48 -5.60
CA ASN A 391 10.30 -31.51 -4.55
C ASN A 391 11.07 -30.27 -5.02
N LEU A 392 11.36 -30.11 -6.33
CA LEU A 392 11.95 -28.90 -6.94
C LEU A 392 11.20 -28.48 -8.22
N PRO A 393 9.93 -28.06 -8.09
CA PRO A 393 9.05 -27.74 -9.22
C PRO A 393 9.38 -26.42 -9.93
N VAL A 394 10.27 -25.62 -9.36
CA VAL A 394 10.65 -24.30 -9.85
C VAL A 394 12.14 -24.07 -9.68
N GLY A 395 12.70 -23.25 -10.55
CA GLY A 395 14.07 -22.82 -10.55
C GLY A 395 14.18 -21.32 -10.32
N LEU A 396 15.29 -20.89 -9.72
CA LEU A 396 15.61 -19.48 -9.55
C LEU A 396 16.57 -19.02 -10.64
N MET A 397 16.39 -17.80 -11.10
CA MET A 397 17.27 -17.14 -12.06
C MET A 397 17.53 -15.72 -11.58
N PHE A 398 18.80 -15.36 -11.48
CA PHE A 398 19.25 -14.02 -11.18
C PHE A 398 20.06 -13.51 -12.38
N LEU A 399 19.64 -12.38 -12.93
CA LEU A 399 20.34 -11.65 -13.98
C LEU A 399 20.80 -10.33 -13.41
N VAL A 400 22.01 -9.89 -13.73
CA VAL A 400 22.53 -8.59 -13.29
C VAL A 400 23.45 -8.01 -14.34
N GLU A 401 23.22 -6.75 -14.69
CA GLU A 401 24.13 -5.96 -15.48
C GLU A 401 25.26 -5.45 -14.56
N ALA A 402 26.46 -6.00 -14.76
CA ALA A 402 27.63 -5.64 -13.97
C ALA A 402 28.16 -4.27 -14.39
N SER A 403 28.31 -3.36 -13.44
CA SER A 403 28.99 -2.08 -13.63
C SER A 403 30.50 -2.24 -13.73
N ASP A 404 31.05 -3.25 -13.04
CA ASP A 404 32.44 -3.70 -13.17
C ASP A 404 32.47 -5.22 -13.39
N ARG A 405 32.58 -5.61 -14.67
CA ARG A 405 32.66 -7.01 -15.07
C ARG A 405 33.91 -7.71 -14.51
N SER A 406 35.03 -7.01 -14.40
CA SER A 406 36.28 -7.61 -13.90
C SER A 406 36.15 -7.97 -12.43
N ALA A 407 35.56 -7.07 -11.63
CA ALA A 407 35.28 -7.33 -10.22
C ALA A 407 34.28 -8.49 -10.05
N ALA A 408 33.23 -8.54 -10.88
CA ALA A 408 32.26 -9.63 -10.89
C ALA A 408 32.91 -10.99 -11.21
N GLU A 409 33.78 -11.05 -12.22
CA GLU A 409 34.52 -12.25 -12.59
C GLU A 409 35.47 -12.72 -11.47
N GLU A 410 36.12 -11.79 -10.76
CA GLU A 410 36.94 -12.11 -9.59
C GLU A 410 36.10 -12.72 -8.44
N THR A 411 34.93 -12.13 -8.15
CA THR A 411 34.01 -12.65 -7.14
C THR A 411 33.48 -14.04 -7.51
N MET A 412 33.09 -14.25 -8.78
CA MET A 412 32.65 -15.56 -9.27
C MET A 412 33.76 -16.62 -9.15
N ALA A 413 35.01 -16.28 -9.48
CA ALA A 413 36.14 -17.21 -9.36
C ALA A 413 36.41 -17.59 -7.89
N LYS A 414 36.31 -16.65 -6.95
CA LYS A 414 36.42 -16.94 -5.50
C LYS A 414 35.30 -17.87 -5.04
N LEU A 415 34.08 -17.68 -5.53
CA LEU A 415 32.97 -18.58 -5.26
C LEU A 415 33.23 -19.98 -5.81
N ASP A 416 33.70 -20.09 -7.06
CA ASP A 416 34.07 -21.36 -7.69
C ASP A 416 35.08 -22.15 -6.86
N SER A 417 36.19 -21.50 -6.48
CA SER A 417 37.20 -22.11 -5.61
C SER A 417 36.62 -22.55 -4.27
N THR A 418 35.77 -21.72 -3.65
CA THR A 418 35.16 -22.05 -2.35
C THR A 418 34.20 -23.23 -2.45
N MET A 419 33.37 -23.29 -3.50
CA MET A 419 32.44 -24.39 -3.73
C MET A 419 33.18 -25.71 -3.95
N ALA A 420 34.30 -25.69 -4.67
CA ALA A 420 35.14 -26.86 -4.89
C ALA A 420 35.92 -27.28 -3.62
N GLU A 421 36.56 -26.34 -2.93
CA GLU A 421 37.52 -26.63 -1.86
C GLU A 421 36.85 -26.83 -0.51
N LYS A 422 35.89 -25.97 -0.14
CA LYS A 422 35.23 -26.03 1.17
C LYS A 422 34.02 -26.95 1.15
N TYR A 423 33.19 -26.85 0.11
CA TYR A 423 31.93 -27.58 0.01
C TYR A 423 32.00 -28.87 -0.81
N ARG A 424 33.16 -29.14 -1.44
CA ARG A 424 33.39 -30.34 -2.26
C ARG A 424 32.34 -30.53 -3.35
N LEU A 425 31.72 -29.45 -3.82
CA LEU A 425 30.85 -29.48 -4.99
C LEU A 425 31.69 -29.76 -6.23
N LYS A 426 31.11 -30.46 -7.20
CA LYS A 426 31.74 -30.61 -8.50
C LYS A 426 31.60 -29.29 -9.23
N VAL A 427 32.71 -28.58 -9.39
CA VAL A 427 32.80 -27.35 -10.18
C VAL A 427 33.39 -27.70 -11.53
N ASN A 428 32.64 -27.49 -12.61
CA ASN A 428 33.12 -27.77 -13.96
C ASN A 428 32.72 -26.70 -14.95
N GLU A 429 33.67 -26.31 -15.78
CA GLU A 429 33.41 -25.57 -17.00
C GLU A 429 32.58 -26.45 -17.95
N ALA A 430 31.57 -25.85 -18.56
CA ALA A 430 30.70 -26.47 -19.54
C ALA A 430 30.38 -25.46 -20.64
N ARG A 431 29.64 -25.92 -21.65
CA ARG A 431 29.07 -25.03 -22.66
C ARG A 431 27.58 -25.26 -22.77
N VAL A 432 26.81 -24.19 -22.66
CA VAL A 432 25.38 -24.18 -22.95
C VAL A 432 25.21 -23.47 -24.28
N ASN A 433 24.74 -24.20 -25.29
CA ASN A 433 24.56 -23.69 -26.66
C ASN A 433 25.79 -22.93 -27.21
N GLY A 434 26.99 -23.44 -26.93
CA GLY A 434 28.26 -22.90 -27.41
C GLY A 434 28.89 -21.81 -26.54
N GLN A 435 28.17 -21.26 -25.56
CA GLN A 435 28.67 -20.26 -24.63
C GLN A 435 29.26 -20.90 -23.36
N PRO A 436 30.37 -20.36 -22.84
CA PRO A 436 31.00 -20.89 -21.63
C PRO A 436 30.12 -20.63 -20.41
N VAL A 437 29.98 -21.65 -19.56
CA VAL A 437 29.30 -21.57 -18.25
C VAL A 437 30.08 -22.38 -17.23
N VAL A 438 29.87 -22.10 -15.95
CA VAL A 438 30.39 -22.90 -14.84
C VAL A 438 29.23 -23.51 -14.08
N ASN A 439 29.32 -24.82 -13.82
CA ASN A 439 28.31 -25.57 -13.08
C ASN A 439 28.87 -25.97 -11.71
N TRP A 440 28.08 -25.76 -10.66
CA TRP A 440 28.26 -26.33 -9.33
C TRP A 440 27.22 -27.41 -9.13
N THR A 441 27.67 -28.66 -9.06
CA THR A 441 26.78 -29.82 -8.93
C THR A 441 27.04 -30.53 -7.61
N SER A 442 25.97 -30.82 -6.87
CA SER A 442 26.06 -31.65 -5.67
C SER A 442 26.43 -33.10 -6.01
N GLU A 443 26.98 -33.84 -5.05
CA GLU A 443 27.47 -35.22 -5.25
C GLU A 443 26.45 -36.15 -5.92
N TYR A 444 25.16 -35.96 -5.61
CA TYR A 444 24.05 -36.75 -6.17
C TYR A 444 23.32 -36.07 -7.34
N GLY A 445 23.81 -34.93 -7.83
CA GLY A 445 23.23 -34.20 -8.97
C GLY A 445 21.83 -33.63 -8.74
N ALA A 446 21.34 -33.62 -7.50
CA ALA A 446 19.98 -33.20 -7.17
C ALA A 446 19.74 -31.70 -7.40
N ILE A 447 20.79 -30.89 -7.28
CA ILE A 447 20.76 -29.44 -7.44
C ILE A 447 22.00 -29.04 -8.23
N THR A 448 21.81 -28.17 -9.22
CA THR A 448 22.88 -27.53 -9.98
C THR A 448 22.70 -26.02 -9.91
N VAL A 449 23.78 -25.32 -9.56
CA VAL A 449 23.91 -23.88 -9.80
C VAL A 449 24.72 -23.69 -11.07
N THR A 450 24.22 -22.90 -12.01
CA THR A 450 24.95 -22.54 -13.22
C THR A 450 25.13 -21.04 -13.26
N HIS A 451 26.36 -20.57 -13.53
CA HIS A 451 26.63 -19.16 -13.74
C HIS A 451 27.47 -18.91 -14.99
N GLY A 452 27.43 -17.68 -15.48
CA GLY A 452 28.15 -17.26 -16.67
C GLY A 452 27.69 -15.89 -17.17
N TRP A 453 27.98 -15.62 -18.44
CA TRP A 453 27.71 -14.33 -19.07
C TRP A 453 26.78 -14.49 -20.27
N LEU A 454 25.80 -13.59 -20.38
CA LEU A 454 25.06 -13.33 -21.62
C LEU A 454 25.81 -12.28 -22.45
N SER A 455 25.24 -11.85 -23.58
CA SER A 455 25.82 -10.77 -24.39
C SER A 455 25.96 -9.47 -23.59
N GLY A 456 27.09 -8.77 -23.73
CA GLY A 456 27.36 -7.52 -23.00
C GLY A 456 27.91 -7.79 -21.60
N ASN A 457 27.45 -7.00 -20.62
CA ASN A 457 27.87 -7.10 -19.21
C ASN A 457 26.79 -7.76 -18.33
N VAL A 458 25.92 -8.59 -18.90
CA VAL A 458 24.87 -9.28 -18.13
C VAL A 458 25.39 -10.61 -17.63
N GLY A 459 25.68 -10.70 -16.34
CA GLY A 459 25.97 -11.94 -15.63
C GLY A 459 24.67 -12.66 -15.25
N PHE A 460 24.72 -13.98 -15.16
CA PHE A 460 23.58 -14.78 -14.69
C PHE A 460 23.99 -15.84 -13.67
N PHE A 461 23.06 -16.14 -12.76
CA PHE A 461 23.09 -17.30 -11.87
C PHE A 461 21.74 -18.00 -11.93
N THR A 462 21.74 -19.32 -12.11
CA THR A 462 20.52 -20.13 -12.09
C THR A 462 20.63 -21.27 -11.10
N LEU A 463 19.57 -21.56 -10.37
CA LEU A 463 19.45 -22.69 -9.46
C LEU A 463 18.34 -23.62 -9.94
N GLY A 464 18.67 -24.87 -10.25
CA GLY A 464 17.70 -25.84 -10.73
C GLY A 464 18.25 -27.26 -10.83
N VAL A 465 17.72 -28.02 -11.78
CA VAL A 465 18.13 -29.40 -12.07
C VAL A 465 18.92 -29.41 -13.38
N GLY A 466 20.19 -29.80 -13.30
CA GLY A 466 21.12 -29.69 -14.41
C GLY A 466 21.25 -28.25 -14.93
N ASP A 467 21.59 -28.11 -16.20
CA ASP A 467 21.75 -26.84 -16.91
C ASP A 467 20.45 -26.37 -17.61
N THR A 468 19.32 -26.98 -17.29
CA THR A 468 18.03 -26.78 -17.98
C THR A 468 17.56 -25.33 -17.97
N ILE A 469 17.80 -24.59 -16.88
CA ILE A 469 17.41 -23.19 -16.78
C ILE A 469 18.34 -22.30 -17.61
N ALA A 470 19.66 -22.54 -17.54
CA ALA A 470 20.63 -21.79 -18.33
C ALA A 470 20.37 -21.93 -19.84
N GLN A 471 19.90 -23.10 -20.29
CA GLN A 471 19.49 -23.32 -21.69
C GLN A 471 18.30 -22.44 -22.13
N THR A 472 17.50 -21.91 -21.20
CA THR A 472 16.34 -21.06 -21.54
C THR A 472 16.72 -19.61 -21.83
N ILE A 473 17.92 -19.17 -21.45
CA ILE A 473 18.40 -17.78 -21.59
C ILE A 473 19.63 -17.67 -22.48
N ASN A 474 20.20 -18.80 -22.88
CA ASN A 474 21.40 -18.84 -23.68
C ASN A 474 21.25 -19.85 -24.84
N PRO A 475 21.11 -19.42 -26.10
CA PRO A 475 21.04 -18.02 -26.57
C PRO A 475 19.77 -17.31 -26.10
N GLU A 476 19.61 -16.03 -26.46
CA GLU A 476 18.44 -15.23 -26.08
C GLU A 476 17.11 -15.97 -26.35
N PRO A 477 16.14 -15.93 -25.43
CA PRO A 477 14.92 -16.71 -25.55
C PRO A 477 14.16 -16.36 -26.84
N ALA A 478 13.79 -17.37 -27.64
CA ALA A 478 12.99 -17.16 -28.85
C ALA A 478 11.60 -16.55 -28.58
N ALA A 479 11.09 -16.74 -27.36
CA ALA A 479 9.89 -16.10 -26.84
C ALA A 479 10.22 -15.45 -25.49
N PRO A 480 10.51 -14.15 -25.45
CA PRO A 480 10.88 -13.46 -24.22
C PRO A 480 9.67 -13.06 -23.37
N LEU A 481 9.89 -12.82 -22.07
CA LEU A 481 8.85 -12.36 -21.15
C LEU A 481 8.30 -10.98 -21.55
N SER A 482 9.14 -10.09 -22.08
CA SER A 482 8.73 -8.78 -22.59
C SER A 482 7.64 -8.85 -23.68
N GLU A 483 7.57 -9.95 -24.43
CA GLU A 483 6.56 -10.20 -25.46
C GLU A 483 5.36 -11.03 -24.96
N ASN A 484 5.42 -11.52 -23.72
CA ASN A 484 4.35 -12.33 -23.15
C ASN A 484 3.09 -11.47 -22.89
N SER A 485 1.94 -11.88 -23.44
CA SER A 485 0.68 -11.14 -23.31
C SER A 485 0.11 -11.06 -21.88
N LEU A 486 0.43 -12.00 -20.99
CA LEU A 486 0.06 -11.92 -19.57
C LEU A 486 0.90 -10.88 -18.85
N PHE A 487 2.21 -10.86 -19.13
CA PHE A 487 3.13 -9.84 -18.61
C PHE A 487 2.75 -8.44 -19.09
N GLN A 488 2.61 -8.21 -20.40
CA GLN A 488 2.26 -6.89 -20.94
C GLN A 488 0.93 -6.36 -20.38
N ARG A 489 -0.08 -7.24 -20.22
CA ARG A 489 -1.37 -6.86 -19.63
C ARG A 489 -1.32 -6.67 -18.12
N SER A 490 -0.30 -7.18 -17.42
CA SER A 490 -0.09 -6.91 -15.99
C SER A 490 0.42 -5.48 -15.74
N LEU A 491 0.86 -4.78 -16.78
CA LEU A 491 1.31 -3.40 -16.70
C LEU A 491 0.20 -2.45 -17.19
N PRO A 492 0.04 -1.26 -16.59
CA PRO A 492 -0.86 -0.25 -17.10
C PRO A 492 -0.51 0.11 -18.56
N SER A 493 -1.51 0.19 -19.46
CA SER A 493 -1.27 0.38 -20.90
C SER A 493 -0.49 1.65 -21.26
N ASN A 494 -0.63 2.69 -20.44
CA ASN A 494 0.10 3.96 -20.56
C ASN A 494 1.55 3.90 -20.04
N GLN A 495 1.96 2.79 -19.40
CA GLN A 495 3.27 2.61 -18.77
C GLN A 495 4.16 1.59 -19.47
N LEU A 496 3.66 0.87 -20.49
CA LEU A 496 4.48 -0.05 -21.30
C LEU A 496 5.68 0.65 -21.96
N GLN A 497 5.61 1.98 -22.14
CA GLN A 497 6.66 2.80 -22.79
C GLN A 497 7.27 3.86 -21.85
N GLN A 498 6.86 3.93 -20.57
CA GLN A 498 7.46 4.88 -19.63
C GLN A 498 8.65 4.24 -18.92
N PRO A 499 9.72 5.00 -18.65
CA PRO A 499 10.82 4.53 -17.82
C PRO A 499 10.32 4.33 -16.37
N PHE A 500 10.76 3.25 -15.73
CA PHE A 500 10.46 2.90 -14.32
C PHE A 500 11.77 2.51 -13.65
N ASN A 501 11.82 2.66 -12.33
CA ASN A 501 12.95 2.19 -11.55
C ASN A 501 12.78 0.70 -11.19
N GLY A 502 11.56 0.24 -10.93
CA GLY A 502 11.29 -1.13 -10.52
C GLY A 502 10.04 -1.73 -11.15
N ARG A 503 10.08 -3.04 -11.39
CA ARG A 503 8.98 -3.87 -11.91
C ARG A 503 8.83 -5.15 -11.10
N PHE A 504 7.59 -5.51 -10.80
CA PHE A 504 7.25 -6.83 -10.31
C PHE A 504 6.13 -7.43 -11.15
N PHE A 505 6.23 -8.72 -11.42
CA PHE A 505 5.22 -9.50 -12.11
C PHE A 505 5.08 -10.87 -11.44
N ILE A 506 3.86 -11.36 -11.35
CA ILE A 506 3.56 -12.75 -10.98
C ILE A 506 2.35 -13.26 -11.77
N ASP A 507 2.50 -14.44 -12.37
CA ASP A 507 1.42 -15.29 -12.86
C ASP A 507 0.90 -16.10 -11.66
N VAL A 508 -0.19 -15.63 -11.06
CA VAL A 508 -0.67 -16.16 -9.77
C VAL A 508 -1.09 -17.62 -9.90
N ASP A 509 -1.82 -17.96 -10.96
CA ASP A 509 -2.34 -19.31 -11.18
C ASP A 509 -1.19 -20.31 -11.36
N ARG A 510 -0.23 -20.02 -12.25
CA ARG A 510 0.90 -20.93 -12.50
C ARG A 510 1.87 -20.98 -11.33
N THR A 511 2.04 -19.88 -10.59
CA THR A 511 2.93 -19.83 -9.42
C THR A 511 2.37 -20.62 -8.24
N LEU A 512 1.07 -20.48 -7.94
CA LEU A 512 0.43 -21.24 -6.87
C LEU A 512 0.47 -22.75 -7.12
N GLU A 513 0.20 -23.18 -8.34
CA GLU A 513 0.29 -24.61 -8.68
C GLU A 513 1.72 -25.13 -8.58
N ALA A 514 2.71 -24.35 -9.02
CA ALA A 514 4.10 -24.74 -8.93
C ALA A 514 4.62 -24.78 -7.48
N LEU A 515 4.20 -23.85 -6.62
CA LEU A 515 4.64 -23.75 -5.22
C LEU A 515 3.80 -24.57 -4.23
N LYS A 516 2.74 -25.23 -4.69
CA LYS A 516 1.84 -26.05 -3.87
C LYS A 516 2.56 -27.06 -2.94
N PRO A 517 3.70 -27.69 -3.31
CA PRO A 517 4.42 -28.58 -2.41
C PRO A 517 5.05 -27.89 -1.19
N TRP A 518 5.34 -26.59 -1.29
CA TRP A 518 6.07 -25.84 -0.25
C TRP A 518 5.22 -24.82 0.50
N VAL A 519 4.20 -24.26 -0.15
CA VAL A 519 3.39 -23.17 0.40
C VAL A 519 1.95 -23.64 0.59
N GLN A 520 1.52 -23.73 1.86
CA GLN A 520 0.13 -23.94 2.22
C GLN A 520 -0.47 -22.64 2.74
N LEU A 521 -1.35 -22.04 1.92
CA LEU A 521 -2.06 -20.83 2.31
C LEU A 521 -3.29 -21.17 3.18
N PRO A 522 -3.57 -20.40 4.25
CA PRO A 522 -4.84 -20.47 4.96
C PRO A 522 -6.01 -20.32 3.98
N GLU A 523 -7.11 -21.04 4.23
CA GLU A 523 -8.25 -21.10 3.30
C GLU A 523 -8.82 -19.71 2.96
N SER A 524 -8.85 -18.81 3.94
CA SER A 524 -9.31 -17.42 3.76
C SER A 524 -8.44 -16.65 2.77
N GLN A 525 -7.11 -16.74 2.87
CA GLN A 525 -6.17 -16.09 1.96
C GLN A 525 -6.22 -16.72 0.57
N ARG A 526 -6.20 -18.06 0.53
CA ARG A 526 -6.28 -18.83 -0.71
C ARG A 526 -7.51 -18.45 -1.54
N THR A 527 -8.66 -18.26 -0.89
CA THR A 527 -9.91 -17.86 -1.55
C THR A 527 -9.77 -16.58 -2.38
N PHE A 528 -9.05 -15.57 -1.87
CA PHE A 528 -8.85 -14.30 -2.58
C PHE A 528 -7.67 -14.34 -3.55
N ILE A 529 -6.59 -15.07 -3.25
CA ILE A 529 -5.44 -15.18 -4.16
C ILE A 529 -5.83 -15.98 -5.42
N GLU A 530 -6.61 -17.05 -5.29
CA GLU A 530 -7.15 -17.81 -6.43
C GLU A 530 -8.11 -17.00 -7.32
N ALA A 531 -8.58 -15.84 -6.84
CA ALA A 531 -9.38 -14.91 -7.63
C ALA A 531 -8.54 -14.05 -8.58
N MET A 532 -7.23 -13.99 -8.37
CA MET A 532 -6.28 -13.20 -9.16
C MET A 532 -5.73 -14.02 -10.32
N ARG A 533 -5.43 -13.36 -11.43
CA ARG A 533 -4.70 -13.92 -12.59
C ARG A 533 -3.25 -13.49 -12.54
N THR A 534 -3.02 -12.19 -12.41
CA THR A 534 -1.68 -11.60 -12.36
C THR A 534 -1.64 -10.44 -11.39
N ILE A 535 -0.48 -10.22 -10.78
CA ILE A 535 -0.17 -8.97 -10.09
C ILE A 535 1.01 -8.35 -10.84
N GLY A 536 0.83 -7.11 -11.29
CA GLY A 536 1.91 -6.30 -11.84
C GLY A 536 2.11 -5.06 -10.98
N ILE A 537 3.36 -4.72 -10.70
CA ILE A 537 3.73 -3.50 -9.97
C ILE A 537 4.79 -2.76 -10.77
N THR A 538 4.66 -1.45 -10.86
CA THR A 538 5.70 -0.54 -11.35
C THR A 538 5.99 0.51 -10.30
N ALA A 539 7.25 0.92 -10.20
CA ALA A 539 7.67 2.04 -9.37
C ALA A 539 8.55 2.98 -10.21
N ALA A 540 8.32 4.29 -10.10
CA ALA A 540 9.10 5.28 -10.82
C ALA A 540 9.38 6.50 -9.93
N ILE A 541 10.62 6.97 -9.98
CA ILE A 541 11.04 8.20 -9.32
C ILE A 541 10.65 9.36 -10.23
N ARG A 542 9.68 10.17 -9.80
CA ARG A 542 9.17 11.30 -10.61
C ARG A 542 10.04 12.53 -10.47
N ASP A 543 10.52 12.78 -9.26
CA ASP A 543 11.53 13.78 -8.95
C ASP A 543 12.29 13.36 -7.69
N GLY A 544 13.21 14.20 -7.21
CA GLY A 544 14.03 13.88 -6.05
C GLY A 544 13.28 13.68 -4.72
N ARG A 545 11.95 13.88 -4.67
CA ARG A 545 11.13 13.70 -3.46
C ARG A 545 9.87 12.87 -3.67
N ASN A 546 9.44 12.64 -4.91
CA ASN A 546 8.20 11.93 -5.23
C ASN A 546 8.46 10.58 -5.90
N THR A 547 7.90 9.53 -5.32
CA THR A 547 7.89 8.18 -5.91
C THR A 547 6.45 7.81 -6.28
N ARG A 548 6.23 7.43 -7.54
CA ARG A 548 4.95 6.90 -8.01
C ARG A 548 5.01 5.39 -8.06
N PHE A 549 3.92 4.73 -7.67
CA PHE A 549 3.73 3.30 -7.83
C PHE A 549 2.37 3.01 -8.44
N ASP A 550 2.32 2.05 -9.36
CA ASP A 550 1.08 1.53 -9.90
C ASP A 550 1.04 0.01 -9.66
N ILE A 551 -0.07 -0.50 -9.13
CA ILE A 551 -0.32 -1.92 -8.86
C ILE A 551 -1.56 -2.33 -9.64
N LEU A 552 -1.41 -3.21 -10.63
CA LEU A 552 -2.52 -3.77 -11.38
C LEU A 552 -2.80 -5.19 -10.92
N LEU A 553 -3.93 -5.36 -10.25
CA LEU A 553 -4.48 -6.68 -9.90
C LEU A 553 -5.43 -7.11 -11.01
N ARG A 554 -5.01 -8.07 -11.84
CA ARG A 554 -5.95 -8.68 -12.81
C ARG A 554 -6.71 -9.78 -12.12
N LEU A 555 -8.02 -9.70 -12.20
CA LEU A 555 -8.93 -10.60 -11.51
C LEU A 555 -9.66 -11.49 -12.52
N LYS A 556 -10.04 -12.69 -12.07
CA LYS A 556 -11.01 -13.52 -12.77
C LYS A 556 -12.36 -12.77 -12.79
N LYS A 557 -13.30 -13.20 -13.63
CA LYS A 557 -14.66 -12.65 -13.67
C LYS A 557 -15.66 -13.76 -13.43
N VAL A 558 -16.67 -13.46 -12.62
CA VAL A 558 -17.88 -14.27 -12.49
C VAL A 558 -18.94 -13.61 -13.38
N GLY A 559 -19.60 -14.40 -14.23
CA GLY A 559 -20.56 -13.87 -15.22
C GLY A 559 -21.82 -13.24 -14.60
N GLU A 560 -22.29 -13.73 -13.45
CA GLU A 560 -23.50 -13.23 -12.78
C GLU A 560 -23.18 -12.68 -11.38
N VAL A 561 -23.62 -11.45 -11.11
CA VAL A 561 -23.61 -10.83 -9.77
C VAL A 561 -24.98 -11.00 -9.14
N ARG A 562 -25.07 -11.75 -8.04
CA ARG A 562 -26.34 -11.93 -7.33
C ARG A 562 -26.69 -10.68 -6.50
N PRO A 563 -27.98 -10.39 -6.29
CA PRO A 563 -28.40 -9.34 -5.36
C PRO A 563 -27.86 -9.61 -3.96
N LEU A 564 -27.39 -8.56 -3.28
CA LEU A 564 -27.01 -8.68 -1.86
C LEU A 564 -28.24 -9.05 -1.02
N PRO A 565 -28.07 -9.84 0.05
CA PRO A 565 -29.15 -10.11 1.01
C PRO A 565 -29.72 -8.79 1.55
N SER A 566 -31.04 -8.74 1.73
CA SER A 566 -31.66 -7.61 2.44
C SER A 566 -31.12 -7.53 3.88
N PRO A 567 -31.01 -6.33 4.47
CA PRO A 567 -30.58 -6.19 5.86
C PRO A 567 -31.49 -6.99 6.78
N THR A 568 -30.89 -7.84 7.61
CA THR A 568 -31.62 -8.59 8.63
C THR A 568 -32.09 -7.58 9.67
N SER A 569 -33.38 -7.27 9.70
CA SER A 569 -33.98 -6.61 10.86
C SER A 569 -33.69 -7.49 12.07
N SER A 570 -32.88 -7.01 13.00
CA SER A 570 -32.51 -7.74 14.20
C SER A 570 -33.78 -8.21 14.91
N ARG A 571 -34.12 -9.49 14.76
CA ARG A 571 -35.19 -10.13 15.53
C ARG A 571 -34.57 -10.30 16.90
N LEU A 572 -35.05 -9.51 17.87
CA LEU A 572 -34.75 -9.69 19.28
C LEU A 572 -34.80 -11.20 19.59
N LEU A 573 -33.66 -11.76 19.97
CA LEU A 573 -33.64 -13.05 20.66
C LEU A 573 -34.48 -12.85 21.94
N PRO A 574 -35.44 -13.74 22.26
CA PRO A 574 -36.15 -13.63 23.52
C PRO A 574 -35.15 -13.80 24.67
N ASP A 575 -35.24 -12.90 25.65
CA ASP A 575 -34.54 -13.01 26.92
C ASP A 575 -34.71 -14.41 27.50
N SER A 576 -33.60 -15.10 27.75
CA SER A 576 -33.60 -16.26 28.62
C SER A 576 -33.71 -15.77 30.06
N THR A 577 -34.92 -15.38 30.47
CA THR A 577 -35.25 -15.34 31.89
C THR A 577 -35.32 -16.78 32.39
N GLY A 578 -34.41 -17.11 33.32
CA GLY A 578 -34.34 -18.41 33.95
C GLY A 578 -35.65 -18.75 34.64
N ASP A 579 -36.16 -19.94 34.35
CA ASP A 579 -37.22 -20.58 35.11
C ASP A 579 -36.56 -21.66 35.98
N THR A 580 -36.54 -21.40 37.29
CA THR A 580 -35.99 -22.30 38.29
C THR A 580 -37.11 -23.26 38.68
N ALA A 581 -37.22 -24.40 37.99
CA ALA A 581 -38.13 -25.46 38.37
C ALA A 581 -37.35 -26.69 38.84
N ALA A 582 -37.48 -26.95 40.15
CA ALA A 582 -36.93 -28.09 40.85
C ALA A 582 -37.32 -29.43 40.23
N GLN A 583 -36.36 -30.35 40.11
CA GLN A 583 -36.66 -31.78 40.04
C GLN A 583 -35.59 -32.62 40.74
N ARG A 584 -36.10 -33.48 41.63
CA ARG A 584 -35.42 -34.39 42.54
C ARG A 584 -34.62 -35.44 41.75
N GLY A 585 -33.43 -35.78 42.22
CA GLY A 585 -32.71 -36.97 41.77
C GLY A 585 -33.26 -38.24 42.43
N PRO A 586 -33.05 -39.41 41.79
CA PRO A 586 -33.01 -40.67 42.49
C PRO A 586 -31.61 -41.31 42.44
N GLU A 587 -31.16 -41.72 43.62
CA GLU A 587 -30.63 -43.05 43.97
C GLU A 587 -29.49 -43.66 43.13
N GLU A 588 -28.32 -43.73 43.79
CA GLU A 588 -27.27 -44.73 43.56
C GLU A 588 -27.77 -46.15 43.91
N ALA A 589 -27.43 -47.13 43.08
CA ALA A 589 -27.11 -48.49 43.55
C ALA A 589 -26.30 -49.31 42.53
N SER A 590 -25.05 -49.61 42.93
CA SER A 590 -24.40 -50.93 42.91
C SER A 590 -23.95 -51.60 41.59
N GLY A 591 -22.69 -52.05 41.57
CA GLY A 591 -22.23 -53.14 40.70
C GLY A 591 -20.71 -53.24 40.49
N ALA A 592 -20.01 -53.87 41.43
CA ALA A 592 -18.57 -54.08 41.47
C ALA A 592 -18.03 -55.17 40.51
N VAL A 593 -16.76 -55.05 40.08
CA VAL A 593 -15.86 -56.18 39.75
C VAL A 593 -14.41 -55.88 40.21
N LYS A 594 -13.89 -56.71 41.12
CA LYS A 594 -12.45 -56.91 41.49
C LYS A 594 -11.83 -57.91 40.48
N SER A 595 -10.53 -57.96 40.18
CA SER A 595 -9.39 -58.37 41.05
C SER A 595 -8.04 -58.07 40.35
N SER A 596 -7.00 -57.54 41.03
CA SER A 596 -5.85 -58.28 41.61
C SER A 596 -5.30 -59.36 40.65
N THR A 597 -4.04 -59.34 40.18
CA THR A 597 -2.74 -59.23 40.88
C THR A 597 -1.67 -58.91 39.84
#